data_AF-Q8BQX5-F1
#
_entry.id   AF-Q8BQX5-F1
#
_cell.length_a   1.000
_cell.length_b   1.000
_cell.length_c   1.000
_cell.angle_alpha   90.00
_cell.angle_beta   90.00
_cell.angle_gamma   90.00
#
_symmetry.space_group_name_H-M   'P 1'
#
loop_
_entity.id
_entity.type
_entity.pdbx_description
1 polymer ?
#
loop_
_entity_poly.entity_id
_entity_poly.type
_entity_poly.pdbx_seq_one_letter_code
_entity_poly.pdbx_strand_id
1 'polypeptide(L)'
;MWNRRQGRLRTLAFGVEELRRRRREREAALRKARREQQLVSKRLLREDAPEEVGGQSAAVLLGEAEVQQFLRLAQRGTDEKEREKALVSLRRGLQHPDTQQTFIRLEGSMRTLVGILTSNRALLQLEAARCLHELSHSEQSAVAEACLPATSYLLTYLSGHSSDFIELCLYTLGNLIVESEAVRKQLLPQGIVPAFAACIQSPHVAVLEALGYALSQLLQAKEAPEKIIPSILDSSLPQQMLWLMQPGPKLNLGVAMEFAWCLHYIICSQVNNAVLLTHGALPTLALLLLDLAGTVQRMDDVGLELLACPVLRCLSNLLTEVPAEVMGQQMELRDERLVAALFIFLQFFLQKQPALLPEGLWLLNNLTANSPTFCTSLLSLDLIEPLLQLLPLSNAVCMLVLTVLCNVVEKGPAYCQRLWPGPLLSCVLNTLALSDTEVVGQSLELLQLLFLHQPEAARAFLQQSGLQALEKLQEETQLQERIHALQQIAATHG
;
A
#
# COMPACT_ATOMS: atom_id res chain seq x y z
N MET A 1 22.67 -0.32 -23.22
CA MET A 1 23.20 0.18 -21.93
C MET A 1 22.65 -0.56 -20.70
N TRP A 2 21.42 -1.09 -20.71
CA TRP A 2 20.84 -1.83 -19.56
C TRP A 2 21.63 -3.07 -19.10
N ASN A 3 22.17 -3.88 -20.02
CA ASN A 3 22.98 -5.06 -19.63
C ASN A 3 24.32 -4.71 -18.95
N ARG A 4 24.85 -3.48 -19.13
CA ARG A 4 26.07 -3.04 -18.42
C ARG A 4 25.80 -2.53 -17.01
N ARG A 5 24.55 -2.18 -16.65
CA ARG A 5 24.17 -1.82 -15.27
C ARG A 5 23.94 -3.06 -14.39
N GLN A 6 23.51 -4.20 -14.95
CA GLN A 6 23.32 -5.44 -14.18
C GLN A 6 24.64 -5.99 -13.59
N GLY A 7 25.78 -5.82 -14.28
CA GLY A 7 27.06 -6.39 -13.85
C GLY A 7 27.72 -5.69 -12.65
N ARG A 8 27.35 -4.44 -12.32
CA ARG A 8 27.96 -3.68 -11.22
C ARG A 8 27.20 -3.78 -9.90
N LEU A 9 26.11 -4.56 -9.84
CA LEU A 9 25.21 -4.59 -8.69
C LEU A 9 25.57 -5.61 -7.58
N ARG A 10 26.73 -6.28 -7.63
CA ARG A 10 27.06 -7.38 -6.69
C ARG A 10 27.19 -6.93 -5.23
N THR A 11 27.58 -5.69 -4.95
CA THR A 11 27.67 -5.13 -3.58
C THR A 11 26.33 -4.63 -3.04
N LEU A 12 25.28 -4.54 -3.88
CA LEU A 12 23.97 -4.02 -3.46
C LEU A 12 23.10 -5.01 -2.70
N ALA A 13 23.51 -6.27 -2.54
CA ALA A 13 22.67 -7.26 -1.88
C ALA A 13 22.34 -6.89 -0.42
N PHE A 14 23.28 -6.27 0.31
CA PHE A 14 23.09 -5.89 1.71
C PHE A 14 22.20 -4.63 1.85
N GLY A 15 22.43 -3.60 1.04
CA GLY A 15 21.59 -2.39 1.00
C GLY A 15 20.17 -2.66 0.48
N VAL A 16 20.02 -3.52 -0.53
CA VAL A 16 18.72 -3.85 -1.12
C VAL A 16 17.83 -4.63 -0.14
N GLU A 17 18.37 -5.60 0.61
CA GLU A 17 17.54 -6.33 1.58
C GLU A 17 17.15 -5.45 2.78
N GLU A 18 18.02 -4.55 3.24
CA GLU A 18 17.67 -3.56 4.27
C GLU A 18 16.60 -2.58 3.76
N LEU A 19 16.69 -2.12 2.51
CA LEU A 19 15.66 -1.30 1.88
C LEU A 19 14.33 -2.07 1.76
N ARG A 20 14.37 -3.35 1.38
CA ARG A 20 13.19 -4.23 1.33
C ARG A 20 12.60 -4.44 2.72
N ARG A 21 13.42 -4.68 3.74
CA ARG A 21 12.98 -4.82 5.14
C ARG A 21 12.28 -3.55 5.62
N ARG A 22 12.92 -2.38 5.45
CA ARG A 22 12.31 -1.08 5.76
C ARG A 22 11.00 -0.85 5.01
N ARG A 23 10.94 -1.25 3.73
CA ARG A 23 9.71 -1.16 2.92
C ARG A 23 8.60 -2.06 3.45
N ARG A 24 8.90 -3.30 3.86
CA ARG A 24 7.96 -4.24 4.50
C ARG A 24 7.47 -3.73 5.84
N GLU A 25 8.33 -3.16 6.68
CA GLU A 25 7.95 -2.58 7.98
C GLU A 25 7.03 -1.38 7.84
N ARG A 26 7.33 -0.47 6.90
CA ARG A 26 6.46 0.67 6.57
C ARG A 26 5.10 0.19 6.07
N GLU A 27 5.09 -0.83 5.22
CA GLU A 27 3.84 -1.43 4.74
C GLU A 27 3.04 -2.05 5.88
N ALA A 28 3.68 -2.76 6.80
CA ALA A 28 3.01 -3.32 7.97
C ALA A 28 2.41 -2.22 8.87
N ALA A 29 3.12 -1.11 9.06
CA ALA A 29 2.62 0.05 9.81
C ALA A 29 1.40 0.70 9.12
N LEU A 30 1.47 0.94 7.81
CA LEU A 30 0.34 1.49 7.04
C LEU A 30 -0.87 0.53 7.06
N ARG A 31 -0.64 -0.78 6.98
CA ARG A 31 -1.70 -1.78 7.11
C ARG A 31 -2.33 -1.78 8.50
N LYS A 32 -1.53 -1.58 9.55
CA LYS A 32 -2.03 -1.44 10.92
C LYS A 32 -2.90 -0.19 11.04
N ALA A 33 -2.42 0.96 10.58
CA ALA A 33 -3.17 2.22 10.58
C ALA A 33 -4.47 2.12 9.77
N ARG A 34 -4.43 1.50 8.58
CA ARG A 34 -5.63 1.22 7.76
C ARG A 34 -6.64 0.36 8.52
N ARG A 35 -6.18 -0.73 9.15
CA ARG A 35 -7.05 -1.57 9.99
C ARG A 35 -7.65 -0.80 11.17
N GLU A 36 -6.88 0.09 11.81
CA GLU A 36 -7.35 0.93 12.92
C GLU A 36 -8.40 1.96 12.47
N GLN A 37 -8.26 2.54 11.27
CA GLN A 37 -9.31 3.39 10.70
C GLN A 37 -10.58 2.59 10.42
N GLN A 38 -10.44 1.37 9.87
CA GLN A 38 -11.58 0.48 9.68
C GLN A 38 -12.20 0.01 11.00
N LEU A 39 -11.45 -0.02 12.12
CA LEU A 39 -12.05 -0.29 13.43
C LEU A 39 -13.10 0.76 13.82
N VAL A 40 -12.99 2.00 13.32
CA VAL A 40 -14.01 3.04 13.55
C VAL A 40 -15.29 2.69 12.80
N SER A 41 -15.22 2.37 11.51
CA SER A 41 -16.38 1.90 10.73
C SER A 41 -16.97 0.61 11.33
N LYS A 42 -16.12 -0.32 11.78
CA LYS A 42 -16.55 -1.56 12.46
C LYS A 42 -17.16 -1.32 13.85
N ARG A 43 -16.83 -0.23 14.55
CA ARG A 43 -17.48 0.13 15.84
C ARG A 43 -18.91 0.60 15.62
N LEU A 44 -19.20 1.31 14.54
CA LEU A 44 -20.56 1.69 14.18
C LEU A 44 -21.45 0.44 14.03
N LEU A 45 -20.94 -0.62 13.40
CA LEU A 45 -21.63 -1.92 13.31
C LEU A 45 -21.91 -2.58 14.68
N ARG A 46 -21.14 -2.22 15.74
CA ARG A 46 -21.32 -2.72 17.12
C ARG A 46 -22.33 -1.89 17.93
N GLU A 47 -22.42 -0.58 17.66
CA GLU A 47 -23.19 0.41 18.44
C GLU A 47 -24.64 0.60 17.94
N ASP A 48 -24.95 0.35 16.67
CA ASP A 48 -26.31 0.52 16.11
C ASP A 48 -27.36 -0.52 16.60
N ALA A 49 -27.10 -1.25 17.69
CA ALA A 49 -28.15 -1.95 18.41
C ALA A 49 -28.80 -0.95 19.40
N PRO A 50 -30.13 -0.67 19.32
CA PRO A 50 -30.75 0.36 20.14
C PRO A 50 -30.47 0.12 21.63
N GLU A 51 -29.77 1.08 22.25
CA GLU A 51 -29.48 1.05 23.67
C GLU A 51 -30.78 1.08 24.48
N GLU A 52 -31.16 -0.06 25.08
CA GLU A 52 -31.92 -0.01 26.33
C GLU A 52 -31.00 0.58 27.41
N VAL A 53 -31.08 1.91 27.55
CA VAL A 53 -30.72 2.76 28.70
C VAL A 53 -30.03 2.01 29.86
N GLY A 54 -28.69 2.13 29.95
CA GLY A 54 -28.00 2.04 31.25
C GLY A 54 -26.97 0.93 31.49
N GLY A 55 -26.38 0.30 30.48
CA GLY A 55 -25.33 -0.71 30.68
C GLY A 55 -24.01 -0.33 30.02
N GLN A 56 -23.01 0.07 30.81
CA GLN A 56 -21.63 0.25 30.36
C GLN A 56 -21.18 -0.95 29.52
N SER A 57 -20.68 -0.68 28.31
CA SER A 57 -20.14 -1.63 27.34
C SER A 57 -18.88 -2.35 27.86
N ALA A 58 -19.01 -3.15 28.91
CA ALA A 58 -17.94 -3.99 29.41
C ALA A 58 -18.06 -5.39 28.79
N ALA A 59 -16.96 -5.87 28.19
CA ALA A 59 -16.81 -7.27 27.82
C ALA A 59 -16.97 -8.13 29.09
N VAL A 60 -17.78 -9.19 29.02
CA VAL A 60 -18.08 -10.07 30.17
C VAL A 60 -17.41 -11.42 29.92
N LEU A 61 -16.52 -11.84 30.81
CA LEU A 61 -15.97 -13.19 30.73
C LEU A 61 -17.07 -14.21 31.07
N LEU A 62 -17.46 -15.01 30.09
CA LEU A 62 -18.45 -16.08 30.27
C LEU A 62 -17.77 -17.44 30.45
N GLY A 63 -18.20 -18.16 31.48
CA GLY A 63 -17.87 -19.56 31.70
C GLY A 63 -18.72 -20.51 30.85
N GLU A 64 -18.40 -21.80 30.93
CA GLU A 64 -19.05 -22.85 30.13
C GLU A 64 -20.58 -22.91 30.32
N ALA A 65 -21.03 -22.86 31.57
CA ALA A 65 -22.46 -22.93 31.90
C ALA A 65 -23.26 -21.74 31.35
N GLU A 66 -22.67 -20.54 31.35
CA GLU A 66 -23.28 -19.32 30.84
C GLU A 66 -23.38 -19.35 29.31
N VAL A 67 -22.31 -19.75 28.62
CA VAL A 67 -22.32 -19.94 27.17
C VAL A 67 -23.38 -20.96 26.76
N GLN A 68 -23.45 -22.11 27.44
CA GLN A 68 -24.49 -23.12 27.19
C GLN A 68 -25.89 -22.59 27.50
N GLN A 69 -26.06 -21.79 28.55
CA GLN A 69 -27.35 -21.18 28.89
C GLN A 69 -27.83 -20.22 27.79
N PHE A 70 -26.97 -19.29 27.34
CA PHE A 70 -27.34 -18.36 26.28
C PHE A 70 -27.63 -19.05 24.96
N LEU A 71 -26.85 -20.08 24.59
CA LEU A 71 -27.12 -20.88 23.40
C LEU A 71 -28.47 -21.61 23.47
N ARG A 72 -28.80 -22.20 24.63
CA ARG A 72 -30.10 -22.86 24.84
C ARG A 72 -31.26 -21.86 24.76
N LEU A 73 -31.13 -20.69 25.39
CA LEU A 73 -32.15 -19.63 25.33
C LEU A 73 -32.30 -19.10 23.89
N ALA A 74 -31.21 -18.81 23.19
CA ALA A 74 -31.24 -18.34 21.80
C ALA A 74 -31.88 -19.35 20.84
N GLN A 75 -31.69 -20.65 21.07
CA GLN A 75 -32.26 -21.71 20.24
C GLN A 75 -33.72 -22.02 20.58
N ARG A 76 -34.06 -22.13 21.87
CA ARG A 76 -35.33 -22.71 22.36
C ARG A 76 -36.24 -21.73 23.11
N GLY A 77 -35.82 -20.48 23.30
CA GLY A 77 -36.65 -19.45 23.93
C GLY A 77 -37.97 -19.26 23.20
N THR A 78 -39.04 -19.01 23.95
CA THR A 78 -40.38 -18.80 23.37
C THR A 78 -40.60 -17.35 22.93
N ASP A 79 -39.98 -16.41 23.63
CA ASP A 79 -40.02 -14.98 23.30
C ASP A 79 -38.84 -14.60 22.39
N GLU A 80 -39.12 -13.86 21.32
CA GLU A 80 -38.09 -13.46 20.36
C GLU A 80 -37.13 -12.42 20.96
N LYS A 81 -37.63 -11.53 21.82
CA LYS A 81 -36.77 -10.57 22.54
C LYS A 81 -35.84 -11.25 23.52
N GLU A 82 -36.30 -12.28 24.23
CA GLU A 82 -35.44 -13.10 25.10
C GLU A 82 -34.32 -13.80 24.30
N ARG A 83 -34.66 -14.38 23.15
CA ARG A 83 -33.68 -15.03 22.27
C ARG A 83 -32.64 -14.05 21.75
N GLU A 84 -33.07 -12.87 21.34
CA GLU A 84 -32.19 -11.78 20.91
C GLU A 84 -31.28 -11.33 22.07
N LYS A 85 -31.83 -11.08 23.27
CA LYS A 85 -31.05 -10.71 24.48
C LYS A 85 -30.02 -11.79 24.86
N ALA A 86 -30.33 -13.07 24.64
CA ALA A 86 -29.38 -14.15 24.85
C ALA A 86 -28.22 -14.10 23.85
N LEU A 87 -28.49 -13.83 22.57
CA LEU A 87 -27.43 -13.63 21.57
C LEU A 87 -26.60 -12.37 21.83
N VAL A 88 -27.22 -11.26 22.26
CA VAL A 88 -26.50 -10.04 22.63
C VAL A 88 -25.57 -10.30 23.82
N SER A 89 -26.03 -11.05 24.83
CA SER A 89 -25.20 -11.46 25.97
C SER A 89 -24.04 -12.36 25.55
N LEU A 90 -24.32 -13.34 24.68
CA LEU A 90 -23.28 -14.21 24.11
C LEU A 90 -22.26 -13.40 23.31
N ARG A 91 -22.71 -12.48 22.44
CA ARG A 91 -21.87 -11.58 21.64
C ARG A 91 -20.93 -10.76 22.52
N ARG A 92 -21.43 -10.17 23.60
CA ARG A 92 -20.61 -9.43 24.57
C ARG A 92 -19.54 -10.30 25.21
N GLY A 93 -19.86 -11.58 25.48
CA GLY A 93 -18.88 -12.53 25.99
C GLY A 93 -17.82 -12.93 24.96
N LEU A 94 -18.22 -13.14 23.70
CA LEU A 94 -17.32 -13.52 22.60
C LEU A 94 -16.25 -12.45 22.27
N GLN A 95 -16.32 -11.27 22.89
CA GLN A 95 -15.24 -10.27 22.84
C GLN A 95 -14.00 -10.70 23.64
N HIS A 96 -14.13 -11.67 24.56
CA HIS A 96 -13.03 -12.19 25.36
C HIS A 96 -12.43 -13.48 24.76
N PRO A 97 -11.10 -13.57 24.56
CA PRO A 97 -10.45 -14.76 24.00
C PRO A 97 -10.81 -16.07 24.74
N ASP A 98 -10.85 -16.06 26.07
CA ASP A 98 -11.22 -17.24 26.87
C ASP A 98 -12.67 -17.71 26.64
N THR A 99 -13.60 -16.78 26.41
CA THR A 99 -14.99 -17.11 26.07
C THR A 99 -15.09 -17.63 24.64
N GLN A 100 -14.31 -17.09 23.69
CA GLN A 100 -14.18 -17.67 22.33
C GLN A 100 -13.70 -19.13 22.41
N GLN A 101 -12.66 -19.40 23.20
CA GLN A 101 -12.14 -20.75 23.42
C GLN A 101 -13.17 -21.68 24.08
N THR A 102 -13.91 -21.18 25.05
CA THR A 102 -14.98 -21.94 25.70
C THR A 102 -16.09 -22.27 24.70
N PHE A 103 -16.51 -21.30 23.89
CA PHE A 103 -17.53 -21.47 22.86
C PHE A 103 -17.15 -22.53 21.82
N ILE A 104 -15.92 -22.49 21.28
CA ILE A 104 -15.51 -23.43 20.22
C ILE A 104 -15.25 -24.85 20.75
N ARG A 105 -14.92 -25.01 22.04
CA ARG A 105 -14.73 -26.32 22.69
C ARG A 105 -16.06 -27.01 23.02
N LEU A 106 -17.10 -26.22 23.27
CA LEU A 106 -18.43 -26.73 23.58
C LEU A 106 -19.08 -27.39 22.36
N GLU A 107 -19.35 -28.69 22.48
CA GLU A 107 -19.96 -29.47 21.41
C GLU A 107 -21.31 -28.89 20.98
N GLY A 108 -21.50 -28.72 19.67
CA GLY A 108 -22.76 -28.23 19.09
C GLY A 108 -22.97 -26.71 19.19
N SER A 109 -22.08 -25.94 19.82
CA SER A 109 -22.18 -24.47 19.91
C SER A 109 -22.21 -23.81 18.55
N MET A 110 -21.21 -24.11 17.70
CA MET A 110 -21.16 -23.57 16.34
C MET A 110 -22.37 -24.02 15.51
N ARG A 111 -22.78 -25.29 15.61
CA ARG A 111 -23.95 -25.81 14.90
C ARG A 111 -25.22 -25.06 15.30
N THR A 112 -25.38 -24.75 16.58
CA THR A 112 -26.51 -23.98 17.10
C THR A 112 -26.50 -22.56 16.54
N LEU A 113 -25.33 -21.90 16.56
CA LEU A 113 -25.18 -20.55 16.02
C LEU A 113 -25.46 -20.49 14.52
N VAL A 114 -24.94 -21.44 13.73
CA VAL A 114 -25.22 -21.58 12.30
C VAL A 114 -26.70 -21.87 12.03
N GLY A 115 -27.35 -22.68 12.87
CA GLY A 115 -28.78 -22.92 12.78
C GLY A 115 -29.63 -21.66 13.00
N ILE A 116 -29.16 -20.74 13.87
CA ILE A 116 -29.83 -19.45 14.07
C ILE A 116 -29.52 -18.49 12.91
N LEU A 117 -28.27 -18.45 12.44
CA LEU A 117 -27.83 -17.68 11.27
C LEU A 117 -28.64 -18.01 10.02
N THR A 118 -29.09 -19.25 9.88
CA THR A 118 -29.84 -19.76 8.72
C THR A 118 -31.36 -19.84 8.95
N SER A 119 -31.84 -19.38 10.11
CA SER A 119 -33.27 -19.30 10.42
C SER A 119 -33.97 -18.23 9.59
N ASN A 120 -35.31 -18.20 9.54
CA ASN A 120 -36.07 -17.17 8.81
C ASN A 120 -36.33 -15.88 9.61
N ARG A 121 -35.57 -15.65 10.70
CA ARG A 121 -35.79 -14.53 11.64
C ARG A 121 -34.69 -13.50 11.50
N ALA A 122 -34.97 -12.40 10.78
CA ALA A 122 -33.97 -11.40 10.40
C ALA A 122 -33.14 -10.86 11.59
N LEU A 123 -33.79 -10.53 12.72
CA LEU A 123 -33.10 -10.03 13.91
C LEU A 123 -32.14 -11.09 14.50
N LEU A 124 -32.57 -12.35 14.56
CA LEU A 124 -31.73 -13.44 15.06
C LEU A 124 -30.60 -13.79 14.08
N GLN A 125 -30.85 -13.72 12.77
CA GLN A 125 -29.80 -13.88 11.76
C GLN A 125 -28.71 -12.81 11.94
N LEU A 126 -29.12 -11.54 12.13
CA LEU A 126 -28.21 -10.43 12.36
C LEU A 126 -27.36 -10.63 13.63
N GLU A 127 -27.99 -10.96 14.76
CA GLU A 127 -27.25 -11.19 16.01
C GLU A 127 -26.35 -12.44 15.93
N ALA A 128 -26.76 -13.48 15.21
CA ALA A 128 -25.91 -14.65 14.97
C ALA A 128 -24.69 -14.30 14.11
N ALA A 129 -24.87 -13.49 13.06
CA ALA A 129 -23.76 -12.98 12.25
C ALA A 129 -22.83 -12.07 13.07
N ARG A 130 -23.39 -11.25 13.98
CA ARG A 130 -22.58 -10.43 14.90
C ARG A 130 -21.78 -11.29 15.88
N CYS A 131 -22.30 -12.42 16.36
CA CYS A 131 -21.52 -13.38 17.15
C CYS A 131 -20.35 -13.98 16.36
N LEU A 132 -20.59 -14.36 15.10
CA LEU A 132 -19.52 -14.82 14.20
C LEU A 132 -18.49 -13.72 13.92
N HIS A 133 -18.94 -12.47 13.82
CA HIS A 133 -18.05 -11.33 13.68
C HIS A 133 -17.13 -11.17 14.89
N GLU A 134 -17.64 -11.32 16.12
CA GLU A 134 -16.81 -11.29 17.33
C GLU A 134 -15.79 -12.44 17.36
N LEU A 135 -16.19 -13.66 16.95
CA LEU A 135 -15.26 -14.79 16.79
C LEU A 135 -14.18 -14.50 15.73
N SER A 136 -14.53 -13.81 14.65
CA SER A 136 -13.60 -13.52 13.55
C SER A 136 -12.45 -12.58 13.95
N HIS A 137 -12.58 -11.83 15.05
CA HIS A 137 -11.49 -10.98 15.56
C HIS A 137 -10.40 -11.75 16.31
N SER A 138 -10.56 -13.06 16.50
CA SER A 138 -9.55 -13.89 17.17
C SER A 138 -8.30 -14.05 16.31
N GLU A 139 -7.12 -13.88 16.91
CA GLU A 139 -5.81 -14.15 16.30
C GLU A 139 -5.40 -15.64 16.38
N GLN A 140 -6.38 -16.54 16.59
CA GLN A 140 -6.14 -17.98 16.68
C GLN A 140 -6.83 -18.70 15.53
N SER A 141 -6.05 -19.31 14.63
CA SER A 141 -6.57 -20.14 13.52
C SER A 141 -7.64 -21.15 13.94
N ALA A 142 -7.54 -21.75 15.14
CA ALA A 142 -8.55 -22.69 15.64
C ALA A 142 -9.97 -22.07 15.77
N VAL A 143 -10.07 -20.78 16.12
CA VAL A 143 -11.36 -20.06 16.20
C VAL A 143 -11.90 -19.79 14.80
N ALA A 144 -11.04 -19.38 13.86
CA ALA A 144 -11.42 -19.17 12.47
C ALA A 144 -11.86 -20.49 11.79
N GLU A 145 -11.15 -21.59 12.06
CA GLU A 145 -11.47 -22.93 11.60
C GLU A 145 -12.79 -23.45 12.18
N ALA A 146 -13.08 -23.15 13.45
CA ALA A 146 -14.37 -23.47 14.04
C ALA A 146 -15.53 -22.79 13.28
N CYS A 147 -15.30 -21.65 12.62
CA CYS A 147 -16.31 -20.93 11.83
C CYS A 147 -16.52 -21.48 10.42
N LEU A 148 -15.76 -22.49 9.97
CA LEU A 148 -15.91 -23.11 8.64
C LEU A 148 -17.36 -23.47 8.27
N PRO A 149 -18.20 -24.05 9.16
CA PRO A 149 -19.58 -24.38 8.81
C PRO A 149 -20.47 -23.15 8.49
N ALA A 150 -20.05 -21.95 8.88
CA ALA A 150 -20.79 -20.72 8.63
C ALA A 150 -20.40 -20.03 7.30
N THR A 151 -19.20 -20.28 6.77
CA THR A 151 -18.62 -19.42 5.72
C THR A 151 -19.38 -19.46 4.40
N SER A 152 -19.98 -20.60 4.03
CA SER A 152 -20.79 -20.73 2.82
C SER A 152 -22.07 -19.90 2.90
N TYR A 153 -22.67 -19.78 4.09
CA TYR A 153 -23.84 -18.94 4.32
C TYR A 153 -23.48 -17.46 4.29
N LEU A 154 -22.39 -17.06 4.97
CA LEU A 154 -21.86 -15.70 4.90
C LEU A 154 -21.57 -15.29 3.45
N LEU A 155 -21.02 -16.21 2.65
CA LEU A 155 -20.77 -15.98 1.22
C LEU A 155 -22.07 -15.81 0.43
N THR A 156 -23.08 -16.65 0.70
CA THR A 156 -24.40 -16.57 0.05
C THR A 156 -25.10 -15.25 0.38
N TYR A 157 -24.96 -14.75 1.60
CA TYR A 157 -25.60 -13.49 2.03
C TYR A 157 -25.03 -12.23 1.37
N LEU A 158 -23.89 -12.34 0.68
CA LEU A 158 -23.37 -11.23 -0.14
C LEU A 158 -24.30 -10.88 -1.31
N SER A 159 -25.17 -11.80 -1.76
CA SER A 159 -26.18 -11.52 -2.79
C SER A 159 -27.52 -11.02 -2.20
N GLY A 160 -27.54 -10.63 -0.93
CA GLY A 160 -28.73 -10.10 -0.26
C GLY A 160 -29.09 -8.66 -0.68
N HIS A 161 -30.04 -8.07 0.04
CA HIS A 161 -30.50 -6.70 -0.20
C HIS A 161 -30.16 -5.71 0.92
N SER A 162 -29.77 -6.19 2.10
CA SER A 162 -29.40 -5.33 3.24
C SER A 162 -27.92 -4.97 3.15
N SER A 163 -27.62 -3.69 2.92
CA SER A 163 -26.25 -3.17 2.90
C SER A 163 -25.49 -3.52 4.17
N ASP A 164 -26.12 -3.31 5.33
CA ASP A 164 -25.47 -3.46 6.64
C ASP A 164 -25.15 -4.93 6.92
N PHE A 165 -26.03 -5.84 6.49
CA PHE A 165 -25.79 -7.28 6.63
C PHE A 165 -24.72 -7.78 5.67
N ILE A 166 -24.69 -7.28 4.43
CA ILE A 166 -23.63 -7.57 3.47
C ILE A 166 -22.28 -7.08 4.00
N GLU A 167 -22.22 -5.85 4.51
CA GLU A 167 -21.04 -5.25 5.12
C GLU A 167 -20.51 -6.11 6.29
N LEU A 168 -21.39 -6.49 7.21
CA LEU A 168 -21.05 -7.38 8.32
C LEU A 168 -20.48 -8.72 7.83
N CYS A 169 -21.10 -9.32 6.81
CA CYS A 169 -20.62 -10.58 6.22
C CYS A 169 -19.24 -10.42 5.57
N LEU A 170 -19.01 -9.33 4.83
CA LEU A 170 -17.73 -9.04 4.18
C LEU A 170 -16.60 -8.86 5.20
N TYR A 171 -16.82 -8.07 6.25
CA TYR A 171 -15.80 -7.91 7.30
C TYR A 171 -15.52 -9.21 8.04
N THR A 172 -16.56 -10.00 8.33
CA THR A 172 -16.42 -11.30 8.98
C THR A 172 -15.63 -12.27 8.10
N LEU A 173 -15.94 -12.36 6.80
CA LEU A 173 -15.18 -13.17 5.86
C LEU A 173 -13.74 -12.70 5.73
N GLY A 174 -13.49 -11.39 5.59
CA GLY A 174 -12.15 -10.83 5.50
C GLY A 174 -11.28 -11.17 6.71
N ASN A 175 -11.85 -11.05 7.91
CA ASN A 175 -11.20 -11.44 9.16
C ASN A 175 -10.88 -12.94 9.22
N LEU A 176 -11.79 -13.82 8.80
CA LEU A 176 -11.56 -15.27 8.79
C LEU A 176 -10.52 -15.70 7.73
N ILE A 177 -10.51 -15.02 6.57
CA ILE A 177 -9.60 -15.28 5.45
C ILE A 177 -8.14 -15.03 5.83
N VAL A 178 -7.87 -13.95 6.56
CA VAL A 178 -6.49 -13.60 6.95
C VAL A 178 -5.91 -14.63 7.91
N GLU A 179 -6.72 -15.16 8.81
CA GLU A 179 -6.27 -16.01 9.92
C GLU A 179 -6.10 -17.48 9.53
N SER A 180 -6.91 -18.02 8.62
CA SER A 180 -6.93 -19.47 8.34
C SER A 180 -6.77 -19.83 6.86
N GLU A 181 -5.75 -20.66 6.55
CA GLU A 181 -5.59 -21.28 5.23
C GLU A 181 -6.75 -22.25 4.91
N ALA A 182 -7.31 -22.92 5.92
CA ALA A 182 -8.45 -23.82 5.71
C ALA A 182 -9.70 -23.04 5.24
N VAL A 183 -9.94 -21.86 5.80
CA VAL A 183 -11.01 -20.95 5.35
C VAL A 183 -10.81 -20.56 3.89
N ARG A 184 -9.60 -20.18 3.49
CA ARG A 184 -9.30 -19.85 2.08
C ARG A 184 -9.49 -21.05 1.15
N LYS A 185 -8.97 -22.22 1.52
CA LYS A 185 -9.14 -23.47 0.76
C LYS A 185 -10.61 -23.86 0.58
N GLN A 186 -11.48 -23.54 1.54
CA GLN A 186 -12.91 -23.79 1.44
C GLN A 186 -13.63 -22.74 0.58
N LEU A 187 -13.34 -21.45 0.77
CA LEU A 187 -14.04 -20.36 0.10
C LEU A 187 -13.71 -20.23 -1.39
N LEU A 188 -12.48 -20.56 -1.80
CA LEU A 188 -12.06 -20.50 -3.21
C LEU A 188 -12.95 -21.38 -4.12
N PRO A 189 -13.09 -22.70 -3.90
CA PRO A 189 -13.97 -23.54 -4.71
C PRO A 189 -15.46 -23.22 -4.51
N GLN A 190 -15.85 -22.58 -3.40
CA GLN A 190 -17.22 -22.10 -3.18
C GLN A 190 -17.58 -20.84 -3.98
N GLY A 191 -16.65 -20.29 -4.76
CA GLY A 191 -16.93 -19.17 -5.65
C GLY A 191 -16.82 -17.80 -5.00
N ILE A 192 -15.90 -17.60 -4.05
CA ILE A 192 -15.67 -16.28 -3.44
C ILE A 192 -15.30 -15.20 -4.46
N VAL A 193 -14.52 -15.53 -5.48
CA VAL A 193 -14.14 -14.56 -6.53
C VAL A 193 -15.36 -14.10 -7.34
N PRO A 194 -16.20 -14.99 -7.90
CA PRO A 194 -17.49 -14.60 -8.48
C PRO A 194 -18.39 -13.79 -7.55
N ALA A 195 -18.47 -14.15 -6.26
CA ALA A 195 -19.28 -13.42 -5.29
C ALA A 195 -18.76 -11.99 -5.08
N PHE A 196 -17.45 -11.80 -4.98
CA PHE A 196 -16.82 -10.48 -4.90
C PHE A 196 -17.05 -9.66 -6.19
N ALA A 197 -16.94 -10.31 -7.36
CA ALA A 197 -17.21 -9.66 -8.65
C ALA A 197 -18.67 -9.22 -8.80
N ALA A 198 -19.63 -9.93 -8.20
CA ALA A 198 -21.02 -9.47 -8.12
C ALA A 198 -21.18 -8.33 -7.11
N CYS A 199 -20.56 -8.45 -5.94
CA CYS A 199 -20.67 -7.47 -4.84
C CYS A 199 -20.07 -6.10 -5.20
N ILE A 200 -19.05 -6.04 -6.06
CA ILE A 200 -18.43 -4.77 -6.50
C ILE A 200 -19.39 -3.87 -7.30
N GLN A 201 -20.52 -4.41 -7.76
CA GLN A 201 -21.58 -3.65 -8.43
C GLN A 201 -22.53 -2.95 -7.43
N SER A 202 -22.30 -3.10 -6.12
CA SER A 202 -23.13 -2.48 -5.09
C SER A 202 -23.12 -0.94 -5.21
N PRO A 203 -24.28 -0.28 -5.09
CA PRO A 203 -24.34 1.18 -5.02
C PRO A 203 -23.94 1.74 -3.65
N HIS A 204 -23.73 0.88 -2.64
CA HIS A 204 -23.47 1.29 -1.27
C HIS A 204 -21.97 1.39 -0.99
N VAL A 205 -21.51 2.59 -0.65
CA VAL A 205 -20.10 2.89 -0.32
C VAL A 205 -19.55 1.95 0.76
N ALA A 206 -20.29 1.75 1.86
CA ALA A 206 -19.85 0.89 2.96
C ALA A 206 -19.63 -0.58 2.53
N VAL A 207 -20.46 -1.08 1.61
CA VAL A 207 -20.29 -2.41 1.01
C VAL A 207 -19.03 -2.47 0.16
N LEU A 208 -18.75 -1.43 -0.63
CA LEU A 208 -17.54 -1.36 -1.47
C LEU A 208 -16.26 -1.28 -0.62
N GLU A 209 -16.27 -0.53 0.48
CA GLU A 209 -15.15 -0.47 1.43
C GLU A 209 -14.91 -1.83 2.09
N ALA A 210 -15.97 -2.47 2.61
CA ALA A 210 -15.87 -3.78 3.22
C ALA A 210 -15.43 -4.86 2.22
N LEU A 211 -15.85 -4.76 0.96
CA LEU A 211 -15.42 -5.64 -0.12
C LEU A 211 -13.94 -5.45 -0.43
N GLY A 212 -13.48 -4.21 -0.60
CA GLY A 212 -12.07 -3.90 -0.81
C GLY A 212 -11.22 -4.41 0.36
N TYR A 213 -11.69 -4.25 1.60
CA TYR A 213 -11.04 -4.83 2.78
C TYR A 213 -10.92 -6.36 2.67
N ALA A 214 -12.03 -7.07 2.42
CA ALA A 214 -12.04 -8.54 2.36
C ALA A 214 -11.18 -9.08 1.21
N LEU A 215 -11.27 -8.46 0.02
CA LEU A 215 -10.43 -8.78 -1.13
C LEU A 215 -8.96 -8.54 -0.81
N SER A 216 -8.63 -7.44 -0.15
CA SER A 216 -7.26 -7.17 0.25
C SER A 216 -6.72 -8.27 1.18
N GLN A 217 -7.51 -8.79 2.13
CA GLN A 217 -7.07 -9.89 3.01
C GLN A 217 -6.80 -11.16 2.21
N LEU A 218 -7.64 -11.47 1.22
CA LEU A 218 -7.48 -12.62 0.35
C LEU A 218 -6.19 -12.52 -0.49
N LEU A 219 -5.87 -11.33 -1.00
CA LEU A 219 -4.67 -11.07 -1.82
C LEU A 219 -3.35 -11.10 -1.03
N GLN A 220 -3.40 -11.00 0.30
CA GLN A 220 -2.21 -11.05 1.16
C GLN A 220 -1.78 -12.48 1.53
N ALA A 221 -2.57 -13.49 1.17
CA ALA A 221 -2.25 -14.89 1.45
C ALA A 221 -0.95 -15.31 0.75
N LYS A 222 -0.18 -16.20 1.39
CA LYS A 222 1.11 -16.66 0.83
C LYS A 222 0.94 -17.35 -0.52
N GLU A 223 -0.16 -18.08 -0.67
CA GLU A 223 -0.56 -18.78 -1.88
C GLU A 223 -1.34 -17.92 -2.89
N ALA A 224 -1.48 -16.60 -2.62
CA ALA A 224 -2.23 -15.71 -3.49
C ALA A 224 -1.65 -15.63 -4.91
N PRO A 225 -0.32 -15.49 -5.11
CA PRO A 225 0.26 -15.42 -6.45
C PRO A 225 -0.10 -16.64 -7.33
N GLU A 226 -0.11 -17.84 -6.76
CA GLU A 226 -0.34 -19.07 -7.54
C GLU A 226 -1.83 -19.44 -7.65
N LYS A 227 -2.65 -19.18 -6.63
CA LYS A 227 -4.02 -19.73 -6.53
C LYS A 227 -5.14 -18.72 -6.61
N ILE A 228 -4.88 -17.45 -6.28
CA ILE A 228 -5.93 -16.44 -6.08
C ILE A 228 -5.85 -15.38 -7.17
N ILE A 229 -4.68 -14.78 -7.33
CA ILE A 229 -4.45 -13.65 -8.25
C ILE A 229 -4.81 -14.01 -9.70
N PRO A 230 -4.47 -15.20 -10.25
CA PRO A 230 -4.92 -15.59 -11.59
C PRO A 230 -6.45 -15.53 -11.74
N SER A 231 -7.18 -16.09 -10.77
CA SER A 231 -8.65 -16.07 -10.76
C SER A 231 -9.23 -14.65 -10.65
N ILE A 232 -8.57 -13.76 -9.91
CA ILE A 232 -8.95 -12.34 -9.82
C ILE A 232 -8.72 -11.65 -11.17
N LEU A 233 -7.57 -11.87 -11.81
CA LEU A 233 -7.22 -11.26 -13.09
C LEU A 233 -8.12 -11.72 -14.24
N ASP A 234 -8.60 -12.97 -14.19
CA ASP A 234 -9.54 -13.54 -15.17
C ASP A 234 -11.00 -13.10 -14.92
N SER A 235 -11.27 -12.43 -13.80
CA SER A 235 -12.59 -11.89 -13.46
C SER A 235 -12.75 -10.43 -13.93
N SER A 236 -13.93 -9.85 -13.69
CA SER A 236 -14.17 -8.43 -13.97
C SER A 236 -13.57 -7.47 -12.94
N LEU A 237 -13.14 -7.98 -11.77
CA LEU A 237 -12.66 -7.18 -10.63
C LEU A 237 -11.56 -6.17 -11.01
N PRO A 238 -10.52 -6.51 -11.80
CA PRO A 238 -9.46 -5.56 -12.15
C PRO A 238 -10.00 -4.30 -12.82
N GLN A 239 -10.91 -4.45 -13.79
CA GLN A 239 -11.52 -3.33 -14.51
C GLN A 239 -12.41 -2.49 -13.58
N GLN A 240 -13.17 -3.13 -12.69
CA GLN A 240 -14.10 -2.45 -11.79
C GLN A 240 -13.37 -1.73 -10.64
N MET A 241 -12.30 -2.30 -10.11
CA MET A 241 -11.42 -1.62 -9.15
C MET A 241 -10.85 -0.34 -9.75
N LEU A 242 -10.36 -0.39 -11.00
CA LEU A 242 -9.86 0.78 -11.70
C LEU A 242 -10.95 1.81 -11.95
N TRP A 243 -12.15 1.38 -12.35
CA TRP A 243 -13.29 2.26 -12.56
C TRP A 243 -13.71 3.01 -11.27
N LEU A 244 -13.76 2.31 -10.13
CA LEU A 244 -14.08 2.91 -8.82
C LEU A 244 -13.01 3.88 -8.31
N MET A 245 -11.79 3.77 -8.84
CA MET A 245 -10.67 4.65 -8.55
C MET A 245 -10.52 5.78 -9.58
N GLN A 246 -11.40 5.87 -10.60
CA GLN A 246 -11.31 6.97 -11.56
C GLN A 246 -11.56 8.32 -10.88
N PRO A 247 -10.71 9.32 -11.13
CA PRO A 247 -10.91 10.66 -10.61
C PRO A 247 -12.20 11.30 -11.12
N GLY A 248 -12.85 12.06 -10.26
CA GLY A 248 -14.07 12.78 -10.60
C GLY A 248 -14.93 13.10 -9.37
N PRO A 249 -16.07 13.79 -9.57
CA PRO A 249 -16.92 14.25 -8.48
C PRO A 249 -17.57 13.13 -7.65
N LYS A 250 -17.50 11.88 -8.12
CA LYS A 250 -18.05 10.69 -7.44
C LYS A 250 -16.97 9.82 -6.79
N LEU A 251 -15.69 10.21 -6.86
CA LEU A 251 -14.61 9.47 -6.23
C LEU A 251 -14.82 9.43 -4.72
N ASN A 252 -14.92 8.23 -4.16
CA ASN A 252 -14.93 8.03 -2.71
C ASN A 252 -13.53 7.60 -2.26
N LEU A 253 -12.92 8.38 -1.37
CA LEU A 253 -11.54 8.14 -0.93
C LEU A 253 -11.35 6.85 -0.12
N GLY A 254 -12.34 6.45 0.68
CA GLY A 254 -12.27 5.20 1.45
C GLY A 254 -12.33 3.98 0.53
N VAL A 255 -13.24 4.00 -0.45
CA VAL A 255 -13.33 2.98 -1.51
C VAL A 255 -12.04 2.92 -2.34
N ALA A 256 -11.55 4.08 -2.78
CA ALA A 256 -10.30 4.15 -3.55
C ALA A 256 -9.10 3.64 -2.74
N MET A 257 -9.06 3.91 -1.44
CA MET A 257 -8.01 3.43 -0.53
C MET A 257 -7.97 1.91 -0.51
N GLU A 258 -9.10 1.24 -0.25
CA GLU A 258 -9.13 -0.22 -0.17
C GLU A 258 -8.77 -0.88 -1.51
N PHE A 259 -9.25 -0.35 -2.64
CA PHE A 259 -8.91 -0.89 -3.96
C PHE A 259 -7.49 -0.56 -4.42
N ALA A 260 -6.92 0.58 -4.03
CA ALA A 260 -5.50 0.86 -4.26
C ALA A 260 -4.60 -0.17 -3.55
N TRP A 261 -4.97 -0.59 -2.34
CA TRP A 261 -4.26 -1.67 -1.65
C TRP A 261 -4.44 -3.03 -2.32
N CYS A 262 -5.62 -3.34 -2.86
CA CYS A 262 -5.83 -4.54 -3.66
C CYS A 262 -4.90 -4.55 -4.88
N LEU A 263 -4.86 -3.45 -5.64
CA LEU A 263 -3.96 -3.30 -6.78
C LEU A 263 -2.48 -3.40 -6.37
N HIS A 264 -2.09 -2.81 -5.23
CA HIS A 264 -0.73 -2.92 -4.70
C HIS A 264 -0.33 -4.39 -4.49
N TYR A 265 -1.17 -5.20 -3.86
CA TYR A 265 -0.88 -6.63 -3.64
C TYR A 265 -0.81 -7.41 -4.96
N ILE A 266 -1.70 -7.14 -5.90
CA ILE A 266 -1.67 -7.77 -7.23
C ILE A 266 -0.37 -7.39 -7.96
N ILE A 267 -0.05 -6.10 -8.05
CA ILE A 267 1.10 -5.61 -8.81
C ILE A 267 2.41 -6.08 -8.20
N CYS A 268 2.53 -6.05 -6.86
CA CYS A 268 3.71 -6.55 -6.17
C CYS A 268 3.90 -8.07 -6.26
N SER A 269 2.86 -8.83 -6.59
CA SER A 269 2.99 -10.27 -6.86
C SER A 269 3.72 -10.57 -8.17
N GLN A 270 3.79 -9.59 -9.09
CA GLN A 270 4.36 -9.72 -10.44
C GLN A 270 3.64 -10.77 -11.31
N VAL A 271 2.42 -11.15 -10.96
CA VAL A 271 1.59 -12.08 -11.73
C VAL A 271 0.82 -11.31 -12.79
N ASN A 272 1.23 -11.44 -14.06
CA ASN A 272 0.52 -10.97 -15.26
C ASN A 272 0.00 -9.51 -15.18
N ASN A 273 0.85 -8.57 -14.75
CA ASN A 273 0.53 -7.14 -14.69
C ASN A 273 0.14 -6.54 -16.05
N ALA A 274 0.48 -7.21 -17.17
CA ALA A 274 0.02 -6.85 -18.51
C ALA A 274 -1.51 -6.76 -18.63
N VAL A 275 -2.27 -7.55 -17.85
CA VAL A 275 -3.73 -7.46 -17.78
C VAL A 275 -4.16 -6.12 -17.20
N LEU A 276 -3.54 -5.67 -16.10
CA LEU A 276 -3.85 -4.36 -15.50
C LEU A 276 -3.47 -3.20 -16.43
N LEU A 277 -2.34 -3.31 -17.12
CA LEU A 277 -1.93 -2.35 -18.15
C LEU A 277 -2.99 -2.24 -19.26
N THR A 278 -3.50 -3.38 -19.74
CA THR A 278 -4.54 -3.43 -20.78
C THR A 278 -5.86 -2.78 -20.33
N HIS A 279 -6.20 -2.86 -19.04
CA HIS A 279 -7.37 -2.21 -18.45
C HIS A 279 -7.17 -0.71 -18.15
N GLY A 280 -6.03 -0.11 -18.52
CA GLY A 280 -5.78 1.31 -18.30
C GLY A 280 -5.39 1.65 -16.86
N ALA A 281 -4.69 0.74 -16.16
CA ALA A 281 -4.22 0.99 -14.80
C ALA A 281 -3.31 2.21 -14.70
N LEU A 282 -2.34 2.35 -15.61
CA LEU A 282 -1.40 3.47 -15.61
C LEU A 282 -2.08 4.84 -15.75
N PRO A 283 -2.89 5.13 -16.78
CA PRO A 283 -3.57 6.42 -16.89
C PRO A 283 -4.53 6.68 -15.72
N THR A 284 -5.25 5.66 -15.25
CA THR A 284 -6.17 5.79 -14.10
C THR A 284 -5.43 6.20 -12.83
N LEU A 285 -4.35 5.48 -12.49
CA LEU A 285 -3.54 5.77 -11.31
C LEU A 285 -2.81 7.11 -11.42
N ALA A 286 -2.35 7.49 -12.61
CA ALA A 286 -1.69 8.77 -12.86
C ALA A 286 -2.66 9.94 -12.66
N LEU A 287 -3.87 9.86 -13.23
CA LEU A 287 -4.91 10.86 -13.02
C LEU A 287 -5.33 10.93 -11.55
N LEU A 288 -5.43 9.78 -10.86
CA LEU A 288 -5.73 9.74 -9.44
C LEU A 288 -4.66 10.45 -8.61
N LEU A 289 -3.38 10.25 -8.94
CA LEU A 289 -2.30 10.96 -8.27
C LEU A 289 -2.42 12.49 -8.47
N LEU A 290 -2.80 12.95 -9.67
CA LEU A 290 -3.03 14.38 -9.94
C LEU A 290 -4.20 14.95 -9.14
N ASP A 291 -5.31 14.23 -9.08
CA ASP A 291 -6.51 14.63 -8.32
C ASP A 291 -6.19 14.73 -6.83
N LEU A 292 -5.52 13.71 -6.28
CA LEU A 292 -5.07 13.68 -4.88
C LEU A 292 -4.08 14.82 -4.57
N ALA A 293 -3.19 15.19 -5.48
CA ALA A 293 -2.31 16.34 -5.27
C ALA A 293 -3.10 17.66 -5.09
N GLY A 294 -4.25 17.78 -5.76
CA GLY A 294 -5.19 18.89 -5.56
C GLY A 294 -5.92 18.87 -4.22
N THR A 295 -6.07 17.69 -3.59
CA THR A 295 -6.72 17.53 -2.28
C THR A 295 -5.78 17.69 -1.10
N VAL A 296 -4.48 17.40 -1.26
CA VAL A 296 -3.42 17.63 -0.24
C VAL A 296 -3.51 19.04 0.35
N GLN A 297 -3.84 20.04 -0.48
CA GLN A 297 -3.90 21.43 -0.05
C GLN A 297 -5.20 21.82 0.70
N ARG A 298 -6.20 20.93 0.76
CA ARG A 298 -7.58 21.27 1.16
C ARG A 298 -8.14 20.47 2.33
N MET A 299 -7.61 19.29 2.62
CA MET A 299 -8.20 18.36 3.60
C MET A 299 -7.53 18.48 4.98
N ASP A 300 -8.30 18.19 6.04
CA ASP A 300 -7.71 17.82 7.32
C ASP A 300 -6.93 16.52 7.10
N ASP A 301 -5.60 16.64 7.09
CA ASP A 301 -4.54 15.75 6.57
C ASP A 301 -4.56 14.25 6.96
N VAL A 302 -5.56 13.74 7.69
CA VAL A 302 -5.49 12.43 8.35
C VAL A 302 -5.72 11.29 7.36
N GLY A 303 -4.66 10.54 7.04
CA GLY A 303 -4.74 9.26 6.35
C GLY A 303 -4.63 9.32 4.83
N LEU A 304 -4.38 10.49 4.23
CA LEU A 304 -4.14 10.60 2.79
C LEU A 304 -2.96 9.73 2.33
N GLU A 305 -1.97 9.55 3.19
CA GLU A 305 -0.83 8.66 2.98
C GLU A 305 -1.22 7.19 2.80
N LEU A 306 -2.36 6.76 3.36
CA LEU A 306 -2.88 5.39 3.23
C LEU A 306 -3.42 5.11 1.82
N LEU A 307 -3.76 6.15 1.06
CA LEU A 307 -4.12 6.06 -0.37
C LEU A 307 -2.95 6.44 -1.28
N ALA A 308 -2.23 7.53 -0.98
CA ALA A 308 -1.13 7.99 -1.82
C ALA A 308 0.00 6.95 -1.93
N CYS A 309 0.36 6.28 -0.82
CA CYS A 309 1.43 5.28 -0.82
C CYS A 309 1.16 4.09 -1.75
N PRO A 310 0.04 3.34 -1.66
CA PRO A 310 -0.21 2.25 -2.59
C PRO A 310 -0.32 2.75 -4.04
N VAL A 311 -0.90 3.92 -4.32
CA VAL A 311 -0.95 4.49 -5.68
C VAL A 311 0.45 4.75 -6.25
N LEU A 312 1.34 5.39 -5.46
CA LEU A 312 2.74 5.63 -5.86
C LEU A 312 3.48 4.33 -6.12
N ARG A 313 3.25 3.30 -5.30
CA ARG A 313 3.86 1.97 -5.47
C ARG A 313 3.36 1.25 -6.71
N CYS A 314 2.05 1.29 -6.95
CA CYS A 314 1.43 0.72 -8.15
C CYS A 314 2.00 1.36 -9.42
N LEU A 315 2.00 2.70 -9.50
CA LEU A 315 2.58 3.43 -10.63
C LEU A 315 4.06 3.09 -10.83
N SER A 316 4.84 3.13 -9.74
CA SER A 316 6.26 2.84 -9.78
C SER A 316 6.58 1.47 -10.34
N ASN A 317 5.88 0.43 -9.88
CA ASN A 317 6.10 -0.94 -10.33
C ASN A 317 5.62 -1.14 -11.77
N LEU A 318 4.42 -0.67 -12.12
CA LEU A 318 3.87 -0.82 -13.47
C LEU A 318 4.73 -0.12 -14.54
N LEU A 319 5.30 1.05 -14.25
CA LEU A 319 6.21 1.75 -15.17
C LEU A 319 7.45 0.93 -15.55
N THR A 320 7.89 0.01 -14.68
CA THR A 320 9.04 -0.86 -14.97
C THR A 320 8.69 -2.05 -15.86
N GLU A 321 7.40 -2.32 -16.07
CA GLU A 321 6.89 -3.47 -16.81
C GLU A 321 6.25 -3.10 -18.15
N VAL A 322 6.16 -1.80 -18.48
CA VAL A 322 5.71 -1.35 -19.80
C VAL A 322 6.73 -1.79 -20.85
N PRO A 323 6.32 -2.56 -21.88
CA PRO A 323 7.21 -2.94 -22.97
C PRO A 323 7.82 -1.69 -23.64
N ALA A 324 9.11 -1.74 -23.98
CA ALA A 324 9.82 -0.60 -24.55
C ALA A 324 9.16 -0.07 -25.85
N GLU A 325 8.52 -0.97 -26.60
CA GLU A 325 7.78 -0.66 -27.83
C GLU A 325 6.53 0.18 -27.56
N VAL A 326 5.88 -0.02 -26.42
CA VAL A 326 4.63 0.65 -26.02
C VAL A 326 4.91 1.95 -25.25
N MET A 327 6.06 2.06 -24.57
CA MET A 327 6.47 3.27 -23.84
C MET A 327 6.49 4.51 -24.75
N GLY A 328 6.86 4.35 -26.01
CA GLY A 328 6.82 5.44 -27.00
C GLY A 328 5.40 5.92 -27.35
N GLN A 329 4.41 5.04 -27.25
CA GLN A 329 3.01 5.23 -27.70
C GLN A 329 2.05 5.64 -26.57
N GLN A 330 2.39 5.41 -25.30
CA GLN A 330 1.58 5.80 -24.14
C GLN A 330 1.69 7.32 -23.91
N MET A 331 1.00 8.09 -24.76
CA MET A 331 0.91 9.57 -24.72
C MET A 331 0.42 10.09 -23.35
N GLU A 332 -0.38 9.29 -22.64
CA GLU A 332 -1.03 9.65 -21.38
C GLU A 332 -0.07 9.71 -20.19
N LEU A 333 1.03 8.94 -20.21
CA LEU A 333 2.09 9.02 -19.21
C LEU A 333 3.07 10.17 -19.47
N ARG A 334 2.82 11.03 -20.47
CA ARG A 334 3.62 12.24 -20.70
C ARG A 334 3.05 13.47 -19.99
N ASP A 335 2.10 13.28 -19.09
CA ASP A 335 1.53 14.38 -18.31
C ASP A 335 2.57 14.97 -17.36
N GLU A 336 3.20 16.05 -17.80
CA GLU A 336 4.22 16.78 -17.05
C GLU A 336 3.72 17.30 -15.69
N ARG A 337 2.40 17.43 -15.51
CA ARG A 337 1.78 17.81 -14.22
C ARG A 337 2.09 16.78 -13.13
N LEU A 338 2.42 15.55 -13.49
CA LEU A 338 2.83 14.51 -12.53
C LEU A 338 4.08 14.93 -11.74
N VAL A 339 5.00 15.69 -12.35
CA VAL A 339 6.19 16.18 -11.64
C VAL A 339 5.78 17.17 -10.55
N ALA A 340 4.91 18.14 -10.87
CA ALA A 340 4.40 19.08 -9.88
C ALA A 340 3.61 18.36 -8.76
N ALA A 341 2.75 17.40 -9.12
CA ALA A 341 2.01 16.59 -8.16
C ALA A 341 2.94 15.81 -7.22
N LEU A 342 4.02 15.19 -7.74
CA LEU A 342 5.00 14.50 -6.93
C LEU A 342 5.67 15.43 -5.91
N PHE A 343 6.01 16.66 -6.30
CA PHE A 343 6.62 17.60 -5.36
C PHE A 343 5.64 18.07 -4.27
N ILE A 344 4.35 18.19 -4.57
CA ILE A 344 3.30 18.42 -3.55
C ILE A 344 3.29 17.26 -2.54
N PHE A 345 3.32 16.01 -3.00
CA PHE A 345 3.40 14.85 -2.11
C PHE A 345 4.70 14.77 -1.33
N LEU A 346 5.85 15.12 -1.94
CA LEU A 346 7.13 15.14 -1.23
C LEU A 346 7.11 16.17 -0.10
N GLN A 347 6.55 17.36 -0.31
CA GLN A 347 6.37 18.35 0.75
C GLN A 347 5.42 17.86 1.84
N PHE A 348 4.31 17.23 1.47
CA PHE A 348 3.37 16.62 2.42
C PHE A 348 4.04 15.54 3.27
N PHE A 349 4.76 14.60 2.65
CA PHE A 349 5.49 13.54 3.35
C PHE A 349 6.61 14.11 4.22
N LEU A 350 7.33 15.13 3.76
CA LEU A 350 8.38 15.78 4.55
C LEU A 350 7.84 16.32 5.88
N GLN A 351 6.61 16.83 5.90
CA GLN A 351 6.00 17.40 7.10
C GLN A 351 5.33 16.35 8.00
N LYS A 352 4.64 15.37 7.40
CA LYS A 352 3.75 14.46 8.14
C LYS A 352 4.37 13.08 8.38
N GLN A 353 5.04 12.53 7.36
CA GLN A 353 5.55 11.16 7.39
C GLN A 353 6.82 11.01 6.52
N PRO A 354 7.99 11.51 6.97
CA PRO A 354 9.22 11.53 6.18
C PRO A 354 9.67 10.15 5.69
N ALA A 355 9.24 9.09 6.39
CA ALA A 355 9.49 7.70 6.00
C ALA A 355 8.90 7.31 4.62
N LEU A 356 7.95 8.09 4.07
CA LEU A 356 7.32 7.87 2.78
C LEU A 356 7.94 8.66 1.62
N LEU A 357 8.87 9.59 1.89
CA LEU A 357 9.62 10.31 0.85
C LEU A 357 10.22 9.38 -0.23
N PRO A 358 10.80 8.20 0.13
CA PRO A 358 11.33 7.29 -0.87
C PRO A 358 10.30 6.79 -1.90
N GLU A 359 9.02 6.70 -1.55
CA GLU A 359 7.99 6.20 -2.47
C GLU A 359 7.74 7.21 -3.61
N GLY A 360 7.67 8.51 -3.29
CA GLY A 360 7.55 9.57 -4.29
C GLY A 360 8.82 9.75 -5.12
N LEU A 361 10.00 9.67 -4.48
CA LEU A 361 11.28 9.78 -5.17
C LEU A 361 11.57 8.59 -6.10
N TRP A 362 11.12 7.39 -5.72
CA TRP A 362 11.22 6.22 -6.58
C TRP A 362 10.39 6.40 -7.86
N LEU A 363 9.16 6.91 -7.74
CA LEU A 363 8.35 7.23 -8.92
C LEU A 363 9.02 8.30 -9.78
N LEU A 364 9.55 9.37 -9.17
CA LEU A 364 10.28 10.42 -9.89
C LEU A 364 11.51 9.87 -10.64
N ASN A 365 12.25 8.95 -10.03
CA ASN A 365 13.35 8.25 -10.69
C ASN A 365 12.86 7.49 -11.93
N ASN A 366 11.78 6.71 -11.81
CA ASN A 366 11.24 5.95 -12.93
C ASN A 366 10.75 6.86 -14.06
N LEU A 367 10.11 7.98 -13.74
CA LEU A 367 9.67 8.96 -14.74
C LEU A 367 10.86 9.64 -15.43
N THR A 368 11.95 9.94 -14.73
CA THR A 368 13.10 10.68 -15.30
C THR A 368 14.11 9.79 -16.04
N ALA A 369 14.21 8.49 -15.71
CA ALA A 369 15.24 7.59 -16.23
C ALA A 369 15.42 7.66 -17.76
N ASN A 370 14.33 7.57 -18.53
CA ASN A 370 14.38 7.58 -20.01
C ASN A 370 13.53 8.69 -20.66
N SER A 371 13.13 9.72 -19.90
CA SER A 371 12.22 10.77 -20.42
C SER A 371 12.88 12.16 -20.41
N PRO A 372 13.30 12.68 -21.58
CA PRO A 372 13.70 14.08 -21.70
C PRO A 372 12.59 15.04 -21.27
N THR A 373 11.32 14.69 -21.54
CA THR A 373 10.14 15.49 -21.15
C THR A 373 10.10 15.71 -19.65
N PHE A 374 10.15 14.65 -18.84
CA PHE A 374 10.09 14.79 -17.38
C PHE A 374 11.34 15.46 -16.78
N CYS A 375 12.52 15.22 -17.35
CA CYS A 375 13.72 15.96 -16.96
C CYS A 375 13.58 17.46 -17.28
N THR A 376 12.98 17.81 -18.42
CA THR A 376 12.71 19.20 -18.78
C THR A 376 11.71 19.84 -17.82
N SER A 377 10.63 19.15 -17.45
CA SER A 377 9.63 19.65 -16.50
C SER A 377 10.25 19.93 -15.12
N LEU A 378 11.14 19.04 -14.65
CA LEU A 378 11.87 19.24 -13.39
C LEU A 378 12.70 20.54 -13.41
N LEU A 379 13.33 20.83 -14.55
CA LEU A 379 14.12 22.05 -14.73
C LEU A 379 13.25 23.29 -14.97
N SER A 380 12.16 23.21 -15.74
CA SER A 380 11.29 24.36 -16.05
C SER A 380 10.43 24.80 -14.86
N LEU A 381 10.19 23.91 -13.90
CA LEU A 381 9.45 24.21 -12.67
C LEU A 381 10.37 24.59 -11.50
N ASP A 382 11.69 24.77 -11.74
CA ASP A 382 12.70 25.12 -10.73
C ASP A 382 12.74 24.16 -9.52
N LEU A 383 12.53 22.87 -9.77
CA LEU A 383 12.40 21.84 -8.73
C LEU A 383 13.72 21.18 -8.31
N ILE A 384 14.84 21.62 -8.89
CA ILE A 384 16.18 21.09 -8.54
C ILE A 384 16.59 21.51 -7.13
N GLU A 385 16.40 22.77 -6.75
CA GLU A 385 16.77 23.23 -5.41
C GLU A 385 15.91 22.57 -4.31
N PRO A 386 14.57 22.47 -4.43
CA PRO A 386 13.77 21.66 -3.53
C PRO A 386 14.22 20.20 -3.43
N LEU A 387 14.69 19.60 -4.54
CA LEU A 387 15.21 18.23 -4.53
C LEU A 387 16.54 18.14 -3.76
N LEU A 388 17.45 19.11 -3.93
CA LEU A 388 18.73 19.18 -3.22
C LEU A 388 18.55 19.36 -1.71
N GLN A 389 17.50 20.06 -1.27
CA GLN A 389 17.16 20.22 0.15
C GLN A 389 16.85 18.89 0.86
N LEU A 390 16.51 17.82 0.11
CA LEU A 390 16.22 16.50 0.67
C LEU A 390 17.48 15.65 0.93
N LEU A 391 18.63 16.01 0.36
CA LEU A 391 19.89 15.25 0.48
C LEU A 391 20.29 14.93 1.94
N PRO A 392 20.20 15.87 2.92
CA PRO A 392 20.67 15.61 4.27
C PRO A 392 19.76 14.70 5.12
N LEU A 393 18.59 14.31 4.62
CA LEU A 393 17.55 13.69 5.46
C LEU A 393 17.86 12.23 5.84
N SER A 394 18.26 11.41 4.86
CA SER A 394 18.65 10.00 5.09
C SER A 394 19.36 9.42 3.87
N ASN A 395 20.19 8.38 4.04
CA ASN A 395 20.91 7.75 2.92
C ASN A 395 19.96 7.23 1.83
N ALA A 396 18.80 6.67 2.19
CA ALA A 396 17.83 6.18 1.22
C ALA A 396 17.21 7.31 0.36
N VAL A 397 16.92 8.46 0.99
CA VAL A 397 16.43 9.65 0.29
C VAL A 397 17.53 10.25 -0.58
N CYS A 398 18.73 10.39 -0.01
CA CYS A 398 19.91 10.91 -0.69
C CYS A 398 20.25 10.11 -1.96
N MET A 399 20.28 8.77 -1.86
CA MET A 399 20.50 7.88 -3.01
C MET A 399 19.50 8.10 -4.14
N LEU A 400 18.21 8.22 -3.82
CA LEU A 400 17.17 8.43 -4.83
C LEU A 400 17.28 9.82 -5.47
N VAL A 401 17.55 10.86 -4.68
CA VAL A 401 17.80 12.21 -5.18
C VAL A 401 18.99 12.22 -6.15
N LEU A 402 20.12 11.66 -5.74
CA LEU A 402 21.32 11.59 -6.58
C LEU A 402 21.07 10.79 -7.87
N THR A 403 20.27 9.72 -7.80
CA THR A 403 19.89 8.93 -8.97
C THR A 403 19.04 9.75 -9.94
N VAL A 404 18.05 10.50 -9.44
CA VAL A 404 17.25 11.43 -10.26
C VAL A 404 18.14 12.48 -10.92
N LEU A 405 19.09 13.07 -10.17
CA LEU A 405 20.04 14.03 -10.72
C LEU A 405 20.91 13.40 -11.81
N CYS A 406 21.37 12.16 -11.64
CA CYS A 406 22.10 11.42 -12.67
C CYS A 406 21.25 11.26 -13.95
N ASN A 407 19.96 10.91 -13.80
CA ASN A 407 19.06 10.79 -14.96
C ASN A 407 18.92 12.10 -15.75
N VAL A 408 18.96 13.26 -15.06
CA VAL A 408 18.91 14.59 -15.69
C VAL A 408 20.24 14.91 -16.39
N VAL A 409 21.37 14.70 -15.70
CA VAL A 409 22.72 14.96 -16.25
C VAL A 409 22.99 14.07 -17.48
N GLU A 410 22.53 12.82 -17.47
CA GLU A 410 22.68 11.86 -18.58
C GLU A 410 21.98 12.33 -19.88
N LYS A 411 21.08 13.34 -19.82
CA LYS A 411 20.47 13.94 -21.02
C LYS A 411 21.42 14.88 -21.77
N GLY A 412 22.56 15.24 -21.20
CA GLY A 412 23.66 15.91 -21.89
C GLY A 412 23.85 17.40 -21.54
N PRO A 413 24.68 18.12 -22.33
CA PRO A 413 25.19 19.44 -21.96
C PRO A 413 24.12 20.51 -21.69
N ALA A 414 23.05 20.55 -22.49
CA ALA A 414 21.97 21.53 -22.31
C ALA A 414 21.27 21.41 -20.94
N TYR A 415 21.14 20.18 -20.42
CA TYR A 415 20.58 19.93 -19.09
C TYR A 415 21.58 20.29 -17.99
N CYS A 416 22.87 19.98 -18.22
CA CYS A 416 23.95 20.33 -17.30
C CYS A 416 24.09 21.85 -17.11
N GLN A 417 23.95 22.64 -18.18
CA GLN A 417 23.96 24.11 -18.14
C GLN A 417 22.82 24.71 -17.31
N ARG A 418 21.70 23.99 -17.16
CA ARG A 418 20.59 24.42 -16.30
C ARG A 418 20.75 23.95 -14.85
N LEU A 419 21.52 22.88 -14.62
CA LEU A 419 21.86 22.39 -13.29
C LEU A 419 23.03 23.15 -12.66
N TRP A 420 23.93 23.68 -13.48
CA TRP A 420 25.12 24.41 -13.07
C TRP A 420 25.43 25.57 -14.04
N PRO A 421 25.79 26.79 -13.55
CA PRO A 421 26.15 27.14 -12.18
C PRO A 421 24.94 27.25 -11.22
N GLY A 422 25.04 26.60 -10.05
CA GLY A 422 23.96 26.49 -9.06
C GLY A 422 24.42 25.76 -7.79
N PRO A 423 23.51 25.48 -6.82
CA PRO A 423 23.87 24.87 -5.54
C PRO A 423 24.33 23.40 -5.65
N LEU A 424 24.09 22.74 -6.79
CA LEU A 424 24.37 21.32 -7.02
C LEU A 424 25.76 20.90 -6.53
N LEU A 425 26.80 21.60 -6.97
CA LEU A 425 28.18 21.22 -6.67
C LEU A 425 28.50 21.29 -5.17
N SER A 426 28.06 22.36 -4.51
CA SER A 426 28.22 22.55 -3.07
C SER A 426 27.47 21.48 -2.27
N CYS A 427 26.23 21.19 -2.67
CA CYS A 427 25.43 20.12 -2.04
C CYS A 427 26.08 18.74 -2.19
N VAL A 428 26.60 18.41 -3.37
CA VAL A 428 27.29 17.12 -3.61
C VAL A 428 28.59 17.03 -2.82
N LEU A 429 29.37 18.12 -2.71
CA LEU A 429 30.58 18.16 -1.88
C LEU A 429 30.26 17.90 -0.40
N ASN A 430 29.21 18.52 0.13
CA ASN A 430 28.75 18.25 1.50
C ASN A 430 28.30 16.79 1.67
N THR A 431 27.65 16.23 0.65
CA THR A 431 27.19 14.83 0.63
C THR A 431 28.36 13.85 0.69
N LEU A 432 29.43 14.09 -0.09
CA LEU A 432 30.65 13.27 -0.06
C LEU A 432 31.30 13.21 1.33
N ALA A 433 31.19 14.27 2.12
CA ALA A 433 31.81 14.35 3.45
C ALA A 433 31.03 13.63 4.56
N LEU A 434 29.73 13.37 4.36
CA LEU A 434 28.80 12.99 5.44
C LEU A 434 28.11 11.62 5.25
N SER A 435 28.39 10.91 4.16
CA SER A 435 27.55 9.79 3.74
C SER A 435 28.27 8.44 3.70
N ASP A 436 27.49 7.36 3.57
CA ASP A 436 28.00 6.00 3.44
C ASP A 436 28.62 5.73 2.06
N THR A 437 29.28 4.58 1.91
CA THR A 437 29.95 4.16 0.68
C THR A 437 29.01 4.13 -0.54
N GLU A 438 27.72 3.80 -0.36
CA GLU A 438 26.74 3.77 -1.46
C GLU A 438 26.43 5.19 -1.97
N VAL A 439 26.12 6.12 -1.06
CA VAL A 439 25.86 7.52 -1.38
C VAL A 439 27.09 8.20 -1.97
N VAL A 440 28.28 7.91 -1.45
CA VAL A 440 29.54 8.40 -2.01
C VAL A 440 29.68 7.87 -3.45
N GLY A 441 29.48 6.57 -3.67
CA GLY A 441 29.56 5.96 -5.00
C GLY A 441 28.64 6.62 -6.04
N GLN A 442 27.40 6.94 -5.66
CA GLN A 442 26.44 7.63 -6.53
C GLN A 442 26.79 9.12 -6.73
N SER A 443 27.31 9.78 -5.70
CA SER A 443 27.78 11.18 -5.78
C SER A 443 28.95 11.31 -6.76
N LEU A 444 29.89 10.37 -6.72
CA LEU A 444 31.01 10.33 -7.66
C LEU A 444 30.54 10.10 -9.10
N GLU A 445 29.53 9.26 -9.31
CA GLU A 445 28.93 9.03 -10.64
C GLU A 445 28.28 10.31 -11.19
N LEU A 446 27.55 11.04 -10.35
CA LEU A 446 26.95 12.33 -10.71
C LEU A 446 28.02 13.34 -11.13
N LEU A 447 29.11 13.46 -10.36
CA LEU A 447 30.23 14.36 -10.68
C LEU A 447 30.90 13.97 -12.00
N GLN A 448 31.09 12.68 -12.24
CA GLN A 448 31.73 12.19 -13.46
C GLN A 448 30.89 12.53 -14.69
N LEU A 449 29.58 12.32 -14.62
CA LEU A 449 28.65 12.69 -15.68
C LEU A 449 28.60 14.21 -15.89
N LEU A 450 28.62 14.98 -14.80
CA LEU A 450 28.61 16.44 -14.88
C LEU A 450 29.88 16.96 -15.56
N PHE A 451 31.06 16.47 -15.18
CA PHE A 451 32.33 16.91 -15.78
C PHE A 451 32.47 16.47 -17.24
N LEU A 452 31.90 15.32 -17.60
CA LEU A 452 31.86 14.85 -18.99
C LEU A 452 31.09 15.82 -19.90
N HIS A 453 29.97 16.36 -19.41
CA HIS A 453 29.11 17.25 -20.19
C HIS A 453 29.39 18.74 -20.01
N GLN A 454 30.01 19.12 -18.88
CA GLN A 454 30.31 20.50 -18.51
C GLN A 454 31.69 20.59 -17.80
N PRO A 455 32.81 20.57 -18.55
CA PRO A 455 34.16 20.59 -17.99
C PRO A 455 34.47 21.78 -17.08
N GLU A 456 33.81 22.93 -17.26
CA GLU A 456 33.93 24.10 -16.37
C GLU A 456 33.55 23.78 -14.92
N ALA A 457 32.62 22.85 -14.70
CA ALA A 457 32.22 22.44 -13.36
C ALA A 457 33.38 21.75 -12.60
N ALA A 458 34.31 21.12 -13.31
CA ALA A 458 35.51 20.51 -12.71
C ALA A 458 36.47 21.58 -12.14
N ARG A 459 36.60 22.73 -12.81
CA ARG A 459 37.35 23.89 -12.28
C ARG A 459 36.72 24.43 -11.01
N ALA A 460 35.40 24.60 -11.01
CA ALA A 460 34.68 25.05 -9.84
C ALA A 460 34.75 24.04 -8.68
N PHE A 461 34.75 22.75 -8.98
CA PHE A 461 34.93 21.68 -7.99
C PHE A 461 36.28 21.79 -7.28
N LEU A 462 37.36 22.02 -8.02
CA LEU A 462 38.67 22.24 -7.43
C LEU A 462 38.73 23.51 -6.58
N GLN A 463 38.10 24.60 -7.02
CA GLN A 463 38.01 25.86 -6.26
C GLN A 463 37.23 25.71 -4.95
N GLN A 464 36.29 24.77 -4.86
CA GLN A 464 35.51 24.47 -3.65
C GLN A 464 36.15 23.35 -2.79
N SER A 465 37.47 23.18 -2.86
CA SER A 465 38.21 22.14 -2.11
C SER A 465 37.81 20.70 -2.46
N GLY A 466 37.28 20.45 -3.67
CA GLY A 466 36.85 19.12 -4.09
C GLY A 466 37.96 18.07 -4.10
N LEU A 467 39.22 18.47 -4.36
CA LEU A 467 40.38 17.56 -4.27
C LEU A 467 40.54 17.02 -2.83
N GLN A 468 40.44 17.89 -1.83
CA GLN A 468 40.54 17.51 -0.41
C GLN A 468 39.39 16.58 0.01
N ALA A 469 38.20 16.79 -0.55
CA ALA A 469 37.07 15.89 -0.33
C ALA A 469 37.33 14.49 -0.90
N LEU A 470 37.93 14.39 -2.09
CA LEU A 470 38.31 13.11 -2.70
C LEU A 470 39.46 12.41 -1.97
N GLU A 471 40.45 13.17 -1.47
CA GLU A 471 41.58 12.64 -0.70
C GLU A 471 41.11 11.95 0.59
N LYS A 472 40.13 12.53 1.29
CA LYS A 472 39.51 11.93 2.49
C LYS A 472 38.81 10.58 2.21
N LEU A 473 38.48 10.31 0.95
CA LEU A 473 37.80 9.08 0.53
C LEU A 473 38.77 8.01 0.02
N GLN A 474 40.09 8.25 0.00
CA GLN A 474 41.07 7.28 -0.55
C GLN A 474 41.11 5.94 0.19
N GLU A 475 40.68 5.93 1.46
CA GLU A 475 40.56 4.72 2.27
C GLU A 475 39.41 3.80 1.80
N GLU A 476 38.46 4.32 1.02
CA GLU A 476 37.35 3.55 0.43
C GLU A 476 37.83 2.71 -0.76
N THR A 477 38.43 1.55 -0.46
CA THR A 477 38.99 0.62 -1.45
C THR A 477 38.05 0.28 -2.61
N GLN A 478 36.74 0.23 -2.37
CA GLN A 478 35.73 -0.10 -3.38
C GLN A 478 35.51 1.00 -4.43
N LEU A 479 35.87 2.25 -4.12
CA LEU A 479 35.62 3.42 -4.97
C LEU A 479 36.90 4.02 -5.56
N GLN A 480 38.07 3.45 -5.27
CA GLN A 480 39.36 3.97 -5.69
C GLN A 480 39.44 4.26 -7.20
N GLU A 481 38.96 3.37 -8.06
CA GLU A 481 38.97 3.60 -9.51
C GLU A 481 38.15 4.83 -9.92
N ARG A 482 36.97 5.04 -9.31
CA ARG A 482 36.11 6.20 -9.58
C ARG A 482 36.74 7.49 -9.07
N ILE A 483 37.34 7.45 -7.88
CA ILE A 483 38.04 8.58 -7.28
C ILE A 483 39.22 9.01 -8.16
N HIS A 484 40.07 8.07 -8.59
CA HIS A 484 41.20 8.35 -9.47
C HIS A 484 40.76 8.92 -10.82
N ALA A 485 39.70 8.36 -11.43
CA ALA A 485 39.16 8.88 -12.68
C ALA A 485 38.68 10.33 -12.53
N LEU A 486 38.00 10.67 -11.43
CA LEU A 486 37.56 12.04 -11.14
C LEU A 486 38.72 12.99 -10.89
N GLN A 487 39.76 12.55 -10.15
CA GLN A 487 40.97 13.34 -9.94
C GLN A 487 41.67 13.65 -11.26
N GLN A 488 41.76 12.69 -12.19
CA GLN A 488 42.32 12.90 -13.52
C GLN A 488 41.49 13.89 -14.34
N ILE A 489 40.17 13.73 -14.39
CA ILE A 489 39.27 14.65 -15.10
C ILE A 489 39.39 16.07 -14.53
N ALA A 490 39.39 16.19 -13.20
CA ALA A 490 39.56 17.46 -12.52
C ALA A 490 40.94 18.08 -12.83
N ALA A 491 42.02 17.31 -12.82
CA ALA A 491 43.37 17.79 -13.15
C ALA A 491 43.54 18.16 -14.63
N THR A 492 42.82 17.52 -15.55
CA THR A 492 42.88 17.86 -16.99
C THR A 492 42.12 19.14 -17.35
N HIS A 493 41.09 19.48 -16.58
CA HIS A 493 40.22 20.64 -16.86
C HIS A 493 40.41 21.81 -15.89
N GLY A 494 41.02 21.56 -14.73
CA GLY A 494 41.48 22.49 -13.70
C GLY A 494 42.61 23.37 -14.17
#